data_AF-A0A6J4SVV0-F1
#
_entry.id   AF-A0A6J4SVV0-F1
#
_cell.length_a   1.000
_cell.length_b   1.000
_cell.length_c   1.000
_cell.angle_alpha   90.00
_cell.angle_beta   90.00
_cell.angle_gamma   90.00
#
_symmetry.space_group_name_H-M   'P 1'
#
loop_
_entity.id
_entity.type
_entity.pdbx_description
1 polymer ?
#
loop_
_entity_poly.entity_id
_entity_poly.type
_entity_poly.pdbx_seq_one_letter_code
_entity_poly.pdbx_strand_id
1 'polypeptide(L)'
;MTRRHPDPPTVAAAARRGAEAVDPSGHDPYVGAFMAHLEDDDEPVTAVAGLSDRLEEARRAVDPEGDLPAVTMAAAVTNYLAYRREETSEGREDLLRLAARAEFDGAHPPEEVADWLREQGAEA
;
A
#
# COMPACT_ATOMS: atom_id res chain seq x y z
N MET A 1 -27.14 -20.39 -3.66
CA MET A 1 -26.68 -19.06 -4.12
C MET A 1 -25.17 -19.09 -4.12
N THR A 2 -24.53 -19.18 -5.28
CA THR A 2 -23.07 -19.04 -5.38
C THR A 2 -22.74 -17.59 -5.05
N ARG A 3 -22.05 -17.32 -3.93
CA ARG A 3 -21.43 -16.00 -3.71
C ARG A 3 -20.47 -15.79 -4.90
N ARG A 4 -20.79 -14.88 -5.82
CA ARG A 4 -19.74 -14.30 -6.68
C ARG A 4 -18.81 -13.59 -5.72
N HIS A 5 -17.56 -14.05 -5.60
CA HIS A 5 -16.53 -13.17 -5.08
C HIS A 5 -16.42 -11.96 -6.02
N PRO A 6 -16.24 -10.75 -5.49
CA PRO A 6 -15.91 -9.60 -6.34
C PRO A 6 -14.67 -9.94 -7.16
N ASP A 7 -14.62 -9.44 -8.39
CA ASP A 7 -13.43 -9.53 -9.23
C ASP A 7 -12.23 -8.90 -8.47
N PRO A 8 -11.02 -9.48 -8.58
CA PRO A 8 -9.85 -8.94 -7.90
C PRO A 8 -9.61 -7.47 -8.35
N PRO A 9 -9.15 -6.59 -7.43
CA PRO A 9 -8.84 -5.21 -7.80
C PRO A 9 -7.72 -5.18 -8.84
N THR A 10 -7.68 -4.11 -9.64
CA THR A 10 -6.52 -3.79 -10.46
C THR A 10 -5.38 -3.29 -9.59
N VAL A 11 -4.16 -3.27 -10.13
CA VAL A 11 -3.02 -2.64 -9.44
C VAL A 11 -3.33 -1.17 -9.15
N ALA A 12 -3.87 -0.44 -10.13
CA ALA A 12 -4.29 0.95 -9.94
C ALA A 12 -5.33 1.12 -8.81
N ALA A 13 -6.30 0.22 -8.70
CA ALA A 13 -7.31 0.27 -7.64
C ALA A 13 -6.72 -0.01 -6.25
N ALA A 14 -5.79 -0.98 -6.15
CA ALA A 14 -5.07 -1.25 -4.91
C ALA A 14 -4.16 -0.07 -4.52
N ALA A 15 -3.44 0.51 -5.48
CA ALA A 15 -2.57 1.66 -5.27
C ALA A 15 -3.35 2.90 -4.80
N ARG A 16 -4.51 3.17 -5.41
CA ARG A 16 -5.41 4.24 -4.98
C ARG A 16 -5.86 4.05 -3.53
N ARG A 17 -6.27 2.84 -3.15
CA ARG A 17 -6.67 2.55 -1.77
C ARG A 17 -5.49 2.69 -0.79
N GLY A 18 -4.28 2.34 -1.22
CA GLY A 18 -3.05 2.54 -0.48
C GLY A 18 -2.75 4.02 -0.24
N ALA A 19 -2.82 4.84 -1.30
CA ALA A 19 -2.66 6.29 -1.22
C ALA A 19 -3.70 6.92 -0.27
N GLU A 20 -4.97 6.55 -0.38
CA GLU A 20 -6.03 7.01 0.53
C GLU A 20 -5.80 6.60 2.00
N ALA A 21 -5.09 5.48 2.23
CA ALA A 21 -4.76 5.03 3.57
C ALA A 21 -3.63 5.86 4.21
N VAL A 22 -2.60 6.21 3.44
CA VAL A 22 -1.41 6.91 3.96
C VAL A 22 -1.55 8.43 3.90
N ASP A 23 -2.28 8.95 2.91
CA ASP A 23 -2.55 10.37 2.72
C ASP A 23 -4.04 10.57 2.42
N PRO A 24 -4.90 10.52 3.45
CA PRO A 24 -6.33 10.71 3.28
C PRO A 24 -6.69 12.13 2.81
N SER A 25 -5.75 13.07 2.89
CA SER A 25 -5.95 14.46 2.51
C SER A 25 -5.58 14.75 1.05
N GLY A 26 -4.77 13.89 0.43
CA GLY A 26 -4.27 14.06 -0.94
C GLY A 26 -3.26 15.20 -1.10
N HIS A 27 -2.53 15.55 -0.04
CA HIS A 27 -1.56 16.66 -0.04
C HIS A 27 -0.10 16.22 -0.02
N ASP A 28 0.21 14.95 0.20
CA ASP A 28 1.57 14.44 0.15
C ASP A 28 2.00 14.27 -1.32
N PRO A 29 2.93 15.11 -1.82
CA PRO A 29 3.32 15.07 -3.23
C PRO A 29 4.05 13.78 -3.60
N TYR A 30 4.70 13.11 -2.64
CA TYR A 30 5.45 11.88 -2.90
C TYR A 30 4.51 10.67 -2.97
N VAL A 31 3.48 10.63 -2.13
CA VAL A 31 2.40 9.63 -2.26
C VAL A 31 1.69 9.80 -3.60
N GLY A 32 1.41 11.05 -4.00
CA GLY A 32 0.84 11.36 -5.31
C GLY A 32 1.74 10.90 -6.47
N ALA A 33 3.05 11.13 -6.38
CA ALA A 33 4.01 10.67 -7.39
C ALA A 33 4.08 9.15 -7.48
N PHE A 34 4.06 8.44 -6.35
CA PHE A 34 4.00 6.97 -6.31
C PHE A 34 2.73 6.45 -6.99
N MET A 35 1.57 7.06 -6.69
CA MET A 35 0.30 6.70 -7.30
C MET A 35 0.32 6.90 -8.82
N ALA A 36 0.90 8.00 -9.31
CA ALA A 36 1.01 8.29 -10.74
C ALA A 36 1.82 7.23 -11.53
N HIS A 37 2.75 6.50 -10.89
CA HIS A 37 3.44 5.38 -11.53
C HIS A 37 2.55 4.15 -11.78
N LEU A 38 1.43 4.05 -11.07
CA LEU A 38 0.56 2.87 -11.05
C LEU A 38 -0.87 3.17 -11.54
N GLU A 39 -1.20 4.45 -11.79
CA GLU A 39 -2.58 4.89 -12.04
C GLU A 39 -3.21 4.32 -13.30
N ASP A 40 -2.39 4.01 -14.31
CA ASP A 40 -2.80 3.42 -15.59
C ASP A 40 -2.76 1.88 -15.58
N ASP A 41 -2.39 1.26 -14.45
CA ASP A 41 -2.24 -0.20 -14.36
C ASP A 41 -3.57 -0.90 -14.06
N ASP A 42 -4.35 -1.08 -15.11
CA ASP A 42 -5.64 -1.78 -15.09
C ASP A 42 -5.50 -3.31 -15.03
N GLU A 43 -4.29 -3.86 -14.92
CA GLU A 43 -4.10 -5.30 -14.79
C GLU A 43 -4.59 -5.79 -13.41
N PRO A 44 -5.37 -6.89 -13.34
CA PRO A 44 -5.76 -7.48 -12.06
C PRO A 44 -4.53 -7.88 -11.25
N VAL A 45 -4.50 -7.58 -9.95
CA VAL A 45 -3.38 -7.91 -9.06
C VAL A 45 -3.00 -9.40 -9.09
N THR A 46 -3.95 -10.28 -9.39
CA THR A 46 -3.73 -11.74 -9.51
C THR A 46 -3.05 -12.17 -10.81
N ALA A 47 -3.04 -11.33 -11.84
CA ALA A 47 -2.42 -11.60 -13.13
C ALA A 47 -0.96 -11.12 -13.19
N VAL A 48 -0.59 -10.17 -12.33
CA VAL A 48 0.76 -9.60 -12.27
C VAL A 48 1.70 -10.53 -11.50
N ALA A 49 2.53 -11.27 -12.23
CA ALA A 49 3.67 -11.97 -11.65
C ALA A 49 4.71 -10.95 -11.17
N GLY A 50 5.25 -11.13 -9.96
CA GLY A 50 6.28 -10.23 -9.42
C GLY A 50 5.76 -8.83 -9.07
N LEU A 51 4.48 -8.71 -8.66
CA LEU A 51 3.91 -7.42 -8.27
C LEU A 51 4.76 -6.67 -7.24
N SER A 52 5.33 -7.37 -6.25
CA SER A 52 6.19 -6.75 -5.23
C SER A 52 7.42 -6.08 -5.84
N ASP A 53 8.07 -6.68 -6.84
CA ASP A 53 9.21 -6.07 -7.53
C ASP A 53 8.79 -4.81 -8.29
N ARG A 54 7.61 -4.83 -8.91
CA ARG A 54 7.05 -3.67 -9.63
C ARG A 54 6.69 -2.52 -8.69
N LEU A 55 6.08 -2.83 -7.55
CA LEU A 55 5.77 -1.83 -6.52
C LEU A 55 7.05 -1.23 -5.95
N GLU A 56 8.09 -2.04 -5.76
CA GLU A 56 9.39 -1.58 -5.29
C GLU A 56 10.11 -0.71 -6.35
N GLU A 57 9.95 -1.00 -7.64
CA GLU A 57 10.44 -0.11 -8.71
C GLU A 57 9.73 1.25 -8.69
N ALA A 58 8.40 1.26 -8.56
CA ALA A 58 7.62 2.49 -8.43
C ALA A 58 8.00 3.27 -7.15
N ARG A 59 8.22 2.57 -6.03
CA ARG A 59 8.68 3.16 -4.77
C ARG A 59 10.05 3.83 -4.96
N ARG A 60 11.05 3.13 -5.50
CA ARG A 60 12.40 3.67 -5.72
C ARG A 60 12.46 4.81 -6.72
N ALA A 61 11.51 4.88 -7.67
CA ALA A 61 11.43 6.01 -8.59
C ALA A 61 11.11 7.34 -7.86
N VAL A 62 10.42 7.25 -6.72
CA VAL A 62 10.01 8.40 -5.89
C VAL A 62 10.90 8.58 -4.67
N ASP A 63 11.27 7.48 -4.03
CA ASP A 63 12.05 7.39 -2.78
C ASP A 63 13.25 6.44 -2.96
N PRO A 64 14.31 6.89 -3.66
CA PRO A 64 15.49 6.07 -3.91
C PRO A 64 16.20 5.65 -2.62
N GLU A 65 16.21 6.52 -1.61
CA GLU A 65 16.90 6.34 -0.34
C GLU A 65 16.11 5.49 0.67
N GLY A 66 14.79 5.40 0.53
CA GLY A 66 13.94 4.66 1.45
C GLY A 66 13.61 5.42 2.74
N ASP A 67 13.68 6.75 2.72
CA ASP A 67 13.51 7.63 3.89
C ASP A 67 12.16 8.36 3.89
N LEU A 68 11.21 7.94 3.04
CA LEU A 68 9.85 8.42 3.01
C LEU A 68 8.87 7.36 3.56
N PRO A 69 8.55 7.37 4.87
CA PRO A 69 7.66 6.40 5.50
C PRO A 69 6.30 6.27 4.82
N ALA A 70 5.70 7.39 4.39
CA ALA A 70 4.41 7.39 3.73
C ALA A 70 4.44 6.66 2.38
N VAL A 71 5.53 6.81 1.60
CA VAL A 71 5.72 6.13 0.31
C VAL A 71 5.97 4.64 0.52
N THR A 72 6.81 4.29 1.50
CA THR A 72 7.02 2.90 1.91
C THR A 72 5.71 2.23 2.32
N MET A 73 4.91 2.89 3.15
CA MET A 73 3.61 2.37 3.58
C MET A 73 2.57 2.33 2.45
N ALA A 74 2.63 3.23 1.46
CA ALA A 74 1.76 3.18 0.29
C ALA A 74 2.01 1.91 -0.52
N ALA A 75 3.30 1.59 -0.76
CA ALA A 75 3.70 0.36 -1.43
C ALA A 75 3.29 -0.89 -0.63
N ALA A 76 3.53 -0.88 0.69
CA ALA A 76 3.16 -1.97 1.59
C ALA A 76 1.65 -2.24 1.60
N VAL A 77 0.81 -1.20 1.70
CA VAL A 77 -0.66 -1.35 1.67
C VAL A 77 -1.13 -1.87 0.31
N THR A 78 -0.53 -1.38 -0.78
CA THR A 78 -0.85 -1.84 -2.14
C THR A 78 -0.53 -3.33 -2.28
N ASN A 79 0.66 -3.76 -1.85
CA ASN A 79 1.10 -5.15 -1.86
C ASN A 79 0.19 -6.02 -0.96
N TYR A 80 -0.15 -5.52 0.23
CA TYR A 80 -1.05 -6.20 1.16
C TYR A 80 -2.42 -6.48 0.55
N LEU A 81 -3.04 -5.46 -0.06
CA LEU A 81 -4.36 -5.57 -0.69
C LEU A 81 -4.36 -6.49 -1.91
N ALA A 82 -3.22 -6.64 -2.60
CA ALA A 82 -3.08 -7.60 -3.68
C ALA A 82 -3.31 -9.05 -3.21
N TYR A 83 -2.83 -9.40 -2.01
CA TYR A 83 -3.02 -10.73 -1.41
C TYR A 83 -4.28 -10.83 -0.54
N ARG A 84 -4.75 -9.71 0.03
CA ARG A 84 -5.88 -9.63 0.97
C ARG A 84 -7.03 -8.76 0.44
N ARG A 85 -7.42 -8.96 -0.82
CA ARG A 85 -8.44 -8.17 -1.56
C ARG A 85 -9.77 -7.94 -0.82
N GLU A 86 -10.15 -8.83 0.09
CA GLU A 86 -11.40 -8.73 0.87
C GLU A 86 -11.31 -7.68 2.00
N GLU A 87 -10.10 -7.26 2.37
CA GLU A 87 -9.81 -6.34 3.47
C GLU A 87 -9.74 -4.86 2.99
N THR A 88 -10.14 -4.60 1.74
CA THR A 88 -10.21 -3.25 1.15
C THR A 88 -11.14 -2.30 1.94
N SER A 89 -12.14 -2.87 2.63
CA SER A 89 -13.11 -2.13 3.47
C SER A 89 -12.68 -1.97 4.93
N GLU A 90 -11.50 -2.47 5.33
CA GLU A 90 -10.98 -2.27 6.68
C GLU A 90 -10.74 -0.78 6.98
N GLY A 91 -10.82 -0.45 8.27
CA GLY A 91 -10.50 0.89 8.75
C GLY A 91 -9.07 1.29 8.39
N ARG A 92 -8.83 2.59 8.16
CA ARG A 92 -7.51 3.11 7.75
C ARG A 92 -6.38 2.62 8.68
N GLU A 93 -6.55 2.78 9.98
CA GLU A 93 -5.55 2.44 11.00
C GLU A 93 -5.25 0.93 11.00
N ASP A 94 -6.28 0.10 10.94
CA ASP A 94 -6.12 -1.36 10.86
C ASP A 94 -5.42 -1.78 9.58
N LEU A 95 -5.76 -1.17 8.45
CA LEU A 95 -5.12 -1.46 7.17
C LEU A 95 -3.63 -1.11 7.19
N LEU A 96 -3.25 0.04 7.73
CA LEU A 96 -1.85 0.44 7.90
C LEU A 96 -1.09 -0.55 8.79
N ARG A 97 -1.69 -0.93 9.93
CA ARG A 97 -1.10 -1.88 10.88
C ARG A 97 -0.91 -3.28 10.27
N LEU A 98 -1.92 -3.78 9.56
CA LEU A 98 -1.87 -5.09 8.89
C LEU A 98 -0.85 -5.11 7.75
N ALA A 99 -0.80 -4.04 6.96
CA ALA A 99 0.18 -3.89 5.88
C ALA A 99 1.61 -3.81 6.43
N ALA A 100 1.86 -3.00 7.47
CA ALA A 100 3.17 -2.92 8.11
C ALA A 100 3.61 -4.29 8.64
N ARG A 101 2.71 -5.00 9.33
CA ARG A 101 3.01 -6.34 9.82
C ARG A 101 3.34 -7.32 8.69
N ALA A 102 2.67 -7.23 7.55
CA ALA A 102 2.93 -8.10 6.41
C ALA A 102 4.26 -7.74 5.73
N GLU A 103 4.54 -6.46 5.54
CA GLU A 103 5.74 -5.94 4.88
C GLU A 103 7.02 -6.29 5.65
N PHE A 104 6.98 -6.12 6.97
CA PHE A 104 8.16 -6.35 7.82
C PHE A 104 8.18 -7.76 8.43
N ASP A 105 7.44 -8.73 7.87
CA ASP A 105 7.36 -10.12 8.36
C ASP A 105 7.05 -10.24 9.87
N GLY A 106 6.28 -9.29 10.41
CA GLY A 106 5.97 -9.18 11.83
C GLY A 106 7.13 -8.70 12.73
N ALA A 107 8.26 -8.32 12.15
CA ALA A 107 9.35 -7.63 12.83
C ALA A 107 9.00 -6.15 13.06
N HIS A 108 9.83 -5.48 13.88
CA HIS A 108 9.70 -4.05 14.07
C HIS A 108 10.07 -3.31 12.78
N PRO A 109 9.18 -2.42 12.27
CA PRO A 109 9.53 -1.56 11.15
C PRO A 109 10.73 -0.66 11.51
N PRO A 110 11.43 -0.10 10.52
CA PRO A 110 12.40 0.97 10.74
C PRO A 110 11.81 2.09 11.61
N GLU A 111 12.64 2.74 12.44
CA GLU A 111 12.19 3.71 13.45
C GLU A 111 11.33 4.82 12.84
N GLU A 112 11.74 5.36 11.70
CA GLU A 112 11.00 6.40 10.96
C GLU A 112 9.59 5.95 10.56
N VAL A 113 9.44 4.69 10.14
CA VAL A 113 8.14 4.09 9.80
C VAL A 113 7.31 3.83 11.07
N ALA A 114 7.94 3.37 12.15
CA ALA A 114 7.28 3.12 13.42
C ALA A 114 6.71 4.42 14.03
N ASP A 115 7.50 5.49 13.98
CA ASP A 115 7.11 6.81 14.48
C ASP A 115 5.99 7.41 13.62
N TRP A 116 6.11 7.32 12.29
CA TRP A 116 5.06 7.74 11.38
C TRP A 116 3.75 6.97 11.63
N LEU A 117 3.79 5.64 11.79
CA LEU A 117 2.60 4.82 12.08
C LEU A 117 1.92 5.26 13.38
N ARG A 118 2.69 5.62 14.42
CA ARG A 118 2.15 6.17 15.68
C ARG A 118 1.44 7.49 15.46
N GLU A 119 2.01 8.39 14.65
CA GLU A 119 1.37 9.66 14.28
C GLU A 119 0.05 9.44 13.52
N GLN A 120 -0.04 8.37 12.72
CA GLN A 120 -1.26 7.99 12.02
C GLN A 120 -2.31 7.27 12.91
N GLY A 121 -1.98 6.98 14.17
CA GLY A 121 -2.82 6.19 15.08
C GLY A 121 -2.84 4.68 14.78
N ALA A 122 -1.88 4.18 14.00
CA ALA A 122 -1.80 2.80 13.51
C ALA A 122 -0.67 2.00 14.18
N GLU A 123 -0.53 2.09 15.50
CA GLU A 123 0.49 1.33 16.25
C GLU A 123 0.30 -0.19 16.10
N ALA A 124 1.41 -0.88 15.88
CA ALA A 124 1.46 -2.34 15.73
C ALA A 124 1.39 -3.10 17.06
#